data_AF-T1CPZ6-F1
#
_entry.id   AF-T1CPZ6-F1
#
_cell.length_a   1.000
_cell.length_b   1.000
_cell.length_c   1.000
_cell.angle_alpha   90.00
_cell.angle_beta   90.00
_cell.angle_gamma   90.00
#
_symmetry.space_group_name_H-M   'P 1'
#
loop_
_entity.id
_entity.type
_entity.pdbx_description
1 polymer ?
#
loop_
_entity_poly.entity_id
_entity_poly.type
_entity_poly.pdbx_seq_one_letter_code
_entity_poly.pdbx_strand_id
1 'polypeptide(L)'
;MAVSNIYNHFDHKDCLFREVLSPLLNAFNKMLEEHNSDEDMELYMSAPDRYREKMVQEFMSLTRTYRAELKLLLLLSGGSSLESFREEVVRRQTEVGKVYLERFRKKYPQFKAEVSPLFVKLSSTWWMIIFTEIIANEELTEQEIERALSEYIAFGTAGWTELMRG
;
A
#
# COMPACT_ATOMS: atom_id res chain seq x y z
N MET A 1 20.76 -17.28 -29.73
CA MET A 1 19.28 -17.25 -29.81
C MET A 1 18.87 -15.79 -29.76
N ALA A 2 18.18 -15.32 -30.80
CA ALA A 2 18.11 -13.90 -31.14
C ALA A 2 17.16 -13.12 -30.24
N VAL A 3 17.64 -11.97 -29.73
CA VAL A 3 16.93 -10.90 -29.01
C VAL A 3 15.76 -10.29 -29.83
N SER A 4 15.49 -10.83 -31.02
CA SER A 4 14.59 -10.31 -32.05
C SER A 4 13.12 -10.68 -31.88
N ASN A 5 12.72 -11.45 -30.85
CA ASN A 5 11.33 -11.87 -30.69
C ASN A 5 10.50 -10.96 -29.77
N ILE A 6 11.12 -10.25 -28.83
CA ILE A 6 10.40 -9.41 -27.85
C ILE A 6 9.99 -8.06 -28.47
N TYR A 7 10.82 -7.48 -29.32
CA TYR A 7 10.53 -6.22 -30.02
C TYR A 7 9.47 -6.33 -31.12
N ASN A 8 9.07 -7.55 -31.51
CA ASN A 8 7.92 -7.76 -32.42
C ASN A 8 6.57 -7.63 -31.70
N HIS A 9 6.55 -7.63 -30.37
CA HIS A 9 5.34 -7.58 -29.55
C HIS A 9 5.16 -6.25 -28.80
N PHE A 10 6.20 -5.43 -28.68
CA PHE A 10 6.16 -4.17 -27.93
C PHE A 10 6.86 -3.05 -28.69
N ASP A 11 6.14 -1.95 -28.92
CA ASP A 11 6.59 -0.78 -29.69
C ASP A 11 7.72 0.00 -28.99
N HIS A 12 7.78 -0.05 -27.65
CA HIS A 12 8.84 0.60 -26.86
C HIS A 12 9.12 -0.11 -25.53
N LYS A 13 10.31 0.16 -24.96
CA LYS A 13 10.78 -0.43 -23.68
C LYS A 13 9.81 -0.20 -22.52
N ASP A 14 9.17 0.96 -22.49
CA ASP A 14 8.16 1.27 -21.46
C ASP A 14 6.87 0.41 -21.59
N CYS A 15 6.44 -0.01 -22.79
CA CYS A 15 5.34 -0.96 -22.94
C CYS A 15 5.70 -2.31 -22.31
N LEU A 16 6.89 -2.82 -22.60
CA LEU A 16 7.37 -4.07 -22.00
C LEU A 16 7.48 -3.95 -20.48
N PHE A 17 8.00 -2.83 -19.97
CA PHE A 17 8.08 -2.56 -18.53
C PHE A 17 6.71 -2.61 -17.87
N ARG A 18 5.71 -1.95 -18.47
CA ARG A 18 4.33 -1.97 -17.95
C ARG A 18 3.69 -3.35 -18.02
N GLU A 19 3.93 -4.10 -19.09
CA GLU A 19 3.39 -5.46 -19.23
C GLU A 19 3.94 -6.39 -18.14
N VAL A 20 5.27 -6.34 -17.92
CA VAL A 20 5.92 -7.10 -16.83
C VAL A 20 5.34 -6.74 -15.47
N LEU A 21 5.04 -5.46 -15.24
CA LEU A 21 4.50 -4.99 -13.97
C LEU A 21 2.97 -5.13 -13.85
N SER A 22 2.25 -5.49 -14.92
CA SER A 22 0.78 -5.50 -14.91
C SER A 22 0.17 -6.39 -13.81
N PRO A 23 0.66 -7.62 -13.57
CA PRO A 23 0.12 -8.46 -12.49
C PRO A 23 0.27 -7.81 -11.11
N LEU A 24 1.45 -7.24 -10.84
CA LEU A 24 1.71 -6.50 -9.60
C LEU A 24 0.79 -5.28 -9.49
N LEU A 25 0.70 -4.46 -10.54
CA LEU A 25 -0.11 -3.23 -10.52
C LEU A 25 -1.58 -3.55 -10.24
N ASN A 26 -2.11 -4.63 -10.82
CA ASN A 26 -3.48 -5.09 -10.56
C ASN A 26 -3.66 -5.54 -9.11
N ALA A 27 -2.74 -6.37 -8.58
CA ALA A 27 -2.79 -6.83 -7.20
C ALA A 27 -2.66 -5.68 -6.19
N PHE A 28 -1.76 -4.74 -6.45
CA PHE A 28 -1.52 -3.58 -5.60
C PHE A 28 -2.71 -2.62 -5.58
N ASN A 29 -3.28 -2.29 -6.75
CA ASN A 29 -4.47 -1.44 -6.83
C ASN A 29 -5.66 -2.07 -6.11
N LYS A 30 -5.85 -3.39 -6.27
CA LYS A 30 -6.89 -4.13 -5.56
C LYS A 30 -6.72 -4.03 -4.05
N MET A 31 -5.51 -4.28 -3.54
CA MET A 31 -5.19 -4.16 -2.10
C MET A 31 -5.50 -2.75 -1.57
N LEU A 32 -5.16 -1.70 -2.33
CA LEU A 32 -5.43 -0.30 -1.95
C LEU A 32 -6.92 0.05 -1.95
N GLU A 33 -7.72 -0.56 -2.82
CA GLU A 33 -9.16 -0.36 -2.91
C GLU A 33 -9.90 -1.10 -1.80
N GLU A 34 -9.54 -2.35 -1.54
CA GLU A 34 -10.13 -3.18 -0.48
C GLU A 34 -9.87 -2.60 0.92
N HIS A 35 -8.68 -2.05 1.16
CA HIS A 35 -8.30 -1.43 2.44
C HIS A 35 -9.27 -0.34 2.93
N ASN A 36 -9.93 0.38 2.00
CA ASN A 36 -10.83 1.49 2.30
C ASN A 36 -12.32 1.12 2.15
N SER A 37 -12.60 -0.19 2.10
CA SER A 37 -13.94 -0.76 1.98
C SER A 37 -14.75 -0.64 3.28
N ASP A 38 -16.08 -0.77 3.15
CA ASP A 38 -16.95 -0.80 4.32
C ASP A 38 -16.78 -2.11 5.11
N GLU A 39 -16.43 -3.22 4.45
CA GLU A 39 -16.11 -4.49 5.11
C GLU A 39 -14.87 -4.38 5.99
N ASP A 40 -13.78 -3.79 5.49
CA ASP A 40 -12.55 -3.61 6.27
C ASP A 40 -12.76 -2.62 7.43
N MET A 41 -13.59 -1.60 7.22
CA MET A 41 -13.99 -0.68 8.28
C MET A 41 -14.75 -1.40 9.41
N GLU A 42 -15.67 -2.31 9.06
CA GLU A 42 -16.41 -3.12 10.04
C GLU A 42 -15.51 -4.12 10.75
N LEU A 43 -14.58 -4.75 10.03
CA LEU A 43 -13.60 -5.66 10.60
C LEU A 43 -12.68 -4.94 11.59
N TYR A 44 -12.20 -3.73 11.23
CA TYR A 44 -11.41 -2.87 12.11
C TYR A 44 -12.11 -2.60 13.44
N MET A 45 -13.42 -2.37 13.41
CA MET A 45 -14.20 -2.05 14.60
C MET A 45 -14.60 -3.27 15.44
N SER A 46 -14.96 -4.36 14.77
CA SER A 46 -15.52 -5.56 15.42
C SER A 46 -14.45 -6.54 15.90
N ALA A 47 -13.34 -6.66 15.17
CA ALA A 47 -12.26 -7.59 15.45
C ALA A 47 -10.90 -6.99 15.03
N PRO A 48 -10.36 -6.01 15.78
CA PRO A 48 -9.11 -5.33 15.46
C PRO A 48 -7.94 -6.29 15.24
N ASP A 49 -7.88 -7.40 15.99
CA ASP A 49 -6.81 -8.40 15.88
C ASP A 49 -6.85 -9.09 14.52
N ARG A 50 -8.05 -9.50 14.07
CA ARG A 50 -8.25 -10.11 12.75
C ARG A 50 -7.99 -9.13 11.62
N TYR A 51 -8.36 -7.86 11.79
CA TYR A 51 -8.02 -6.82 10.83
C TYR A 51 -6.50 -6.69 10.69
N ARG A 52 -5.77 -6.65 11.80
CA ARG A 52 -4.30 -6.54 11.77
C ARG A 52 -3.66 -7.77 11.11
N GLU A 53 -4.12 -8.98 11.44
CA GLU A 53 -3.67 -10.21 10.80
C GLU A 53 -3.92 -10.20 9.29
N LYS A 54 -5.13 -9.82 8.84
CA LYS A 54 -5.47 -9.66 7.42
C LYS A 54 -4.49 -8.73 6.72
N MET A 55 -4.27 -7.54 7.27
CA MET A 55 -3.37 -6.54 6.71
C MET A 55 -1.93 -7.09 6.60
N VAL A 56 -1.40 -7.74 7.63
CA VAL A 56 -0.06 -8.35 7.57
C VAL A 56 0.00 -9.38 6.45
N GLN A 57 -0.99 -10.27 6.34
CA GLN A 57 -1.00 -11.33 5.34
C GLN A 57 -1.12 -10.81 3.90
N GLU A 58 -1.91 -9.75 3.67
CA GLU A 58 -2.02 -9.11 2.35
C GLU A 58 -0.68 -8.54 1.90
N PHE A 59 0.01 -7.82 2.79
CA PHE A 59 1.34 -7.29 2.51
C PHE A 59 2.37 -8.40 2.30
N MET A 60 2.38 -9.42 3.17
CA MET A 60 3.28 -10.57 3.03
C MET A 60 3.06 -11.32 1.72
N SER A 61 1.81 -11.52 1.31
CA SER A 61 1.49 -12.16 0.03
C SER A 61 2.01 -11.34 -1.15
N LEU A 62 1.85 -10.01 -1.09
CA LEU A 62 2.32 -9.11 -2.14
C LEU A 62 3.85 -9.12 -2.24
N THR A 63 4.56 -8.99 -1.12
CA THR A 63 6.03 -8.98 -1.10
C THR A 63 6.63 -10.31 -1.51
N ARG A 64 6.03 -11.44 -1.09
CA ARG A 64 6.47 -12.78 -1.49
C ARG A 64 6.28 -13.04 -2.98
N THR A 65 5.15 -12.61 -3.52
CA THR A 65 4.76 -12.93 -4.91
C THR A 65 5.47 -12.05 -5.93
N TYR A 66 5.65 -10.75 -5.62
CA TYR A 66 6.05 -9.74 -6.59
C TYR A 66 7.32 -8.98 -6.18
N ARG A 67 8.23 -9.59 -5.42
CA ARG A 67 9.39 -8.88 -4.84
C ARG A 67 10.24 -8.17 -5.92
N ALA A 68 10.50 -8.84 -7.03
CA ALA A 68 11.33 -8.32 -8.11
C ALA A 68 10.62 -7.17 -8.84
N GLU A 69 9.33 -7.34 -9.12
CA GLU A 69 8.46 -6.35 -9.75
C GLU A 69 8.29 -5.11 -8.85
N LEU A 70 8.15 -5.30 -7.55
CA LEU A 70 8.09 -4.22 -6.56
C LEU A 70 9.40 -3.43 -6.55
N LYS A 71 10.53 -4.12 -6.62
CA LYS A 71 11.84 -3.46 -6.74
C LYS A 71 11.93 -2.62 -8.01
N LEU A 72 11.51 -3.19 -9.14
CA LEU A 72 11.47 -2.48 -10.42
C LEU A 72 10.58 -1.23 -10.34
N LEU A 73 9.37 -1.37 -9.80
CA LEU A 73 8.39 -0.30 -9.72
C LEU A 73 8.78 0.82 -8.75
N LEU A 74 9.25 0.47 -7.55
CA LEU A 74 9.47 1.43 -6.46
C LEU A 74 10.86 2.08 -6.47
N LEU A 75 11.86 1.38 -7.02
CA LEU A 75 13.26 1.82 -6.96
C LEU A 75 13.90 2.07 -8.33
N LEU A 76 13.39 1.46 -9.40
CA LEU A 76 14.06 1.43 -10.72
C LEU A 76 13.16 1.91 -11.87
N SER A 77 12.09 2.64 -11.58
CA SER A 77 11.12 3.14 -12.57
C SER A 77 11.49 4.50 -13.18
N GLY A 78 12.63 5.09 -12.81
CA GLY A 78 13.06 6.41 -13.31
C GLY A 78 13.16 6.48 -14.83
N GLY A 79 12.58 7.52 -15.44
CA GLY A 79 12.52 7.69 -16.89
C GLY A 79 11.51 6.77 -17.61
N SER A 80 10.69 6.03 -16.87
CA SER A 80 9.51 5.31 -17.38
C SER A 80 8.23 6.10 -17.12
N SER A 81 7.13 5.66 -17.71
CA SER A 81 5.78 6.19 -17.43
C SER A 81 5.32 5.98 -15.98
N LEU A 82 6.01 5.13 -15.20
CA LEU A 82 5.71 4.85 -13.79
C LEU A 82 6.71 5.52 -12.83
N GLU A 83 7.53 6.45 -13.29
CA GLU A 83 8.55 7.10 -12.44
C GLU A 83 7.95 7.86 -11.24
N SER A 84 6.73 8.37 -11.38
CA SER A 84 6.00 9.10 -10.32
C SER A 84 5.04 8.23 -9.52
N PHE A 85 5.15 6.90 -9.63
CA PHE A 85 4.19 5.96 -9.05
C PHE A 85 4.02 6.16 -7.54
N ARG A 86 5.13 6.38 -6.81
CA ARG A 86 5.11 6.57 -5.35
C ARG A 86 4.34 7.84 -4.98
N GLU A 87 4.62 8.96 -5.64
CA GLU A 87 3.93 10.22 -5.40
C GLU A 87 2.44 10.13 -5.75
N GLU A 88 2.10 9.44 -6.84
CA GLU A 88 0.73 9.23 -7.27
C GLU A 88 -0.08 8.40 -6.28
N VAL A 89 0.49 7.30 -5.78
CA VAL A 89 -0.15 6.47 -4.76
C VAL A 89 -0.35 7.28 -3.47
N VAL A 90 0.67 8.01 -2.99
CA VAL A 90 0.55 8.85 -1.80
C VAL A 90 -0.56 9.89 -1.97
N ARG A 91 -0.61 10.56 -3.13
CA ARG A 91 -1.65 11.54 -3.45
C ARG A 91 -3.05 10.91 -3.45
N ARG A 92 -3.23 9.78 -4.14
CA ARG A 92 -4.49 9.04 -4.21
C ARG A 92 -4.94 8.60 -2.83
N GLN A 93 -4.06 7.98 -2.05
CA GLN A 93 -4.38 7.50 -0.70
C GLN A 93 -4.65 8.63 0.29
N THR A 94 -4.02 9.80 0.10
CA THR A 94 -4.35 10.99 0.90
C THR A 94 -5.80 11.43 0.68
N GLU A 95 -6.26 11.49 -0.57
CA GLU A 95 -7.64 11.89 -0.86
C GLU A 95 -8.65 10.82 -0.44
N VAL A 96 -8.37 9.55 -0.71
CA VAL A 96 -9.22 8.42 -0.28
C VAL A 96 -9.32 8.37 1.24
N GLY A 97 -8.20 8.55 1.96
CA GLY A 97 -8.16 8.54 3.42
C GLY A 97 -9.00 9.64 4.07
N LYS A 98 -9.04 10.85 3.49
CA LYS A 98 -9.94 11.92 3.97
C LYS A 98 -11.41 11.50 3.87
N VAL A 99 -11.81 11.01 2.70
CA VAL A 99 -13.19 10.55 2.46
C VAL A 99 -13.53 9.35 3.36
N TYR A 100 -12.58 8.44 3.56
CA TYR A 100 -12.73 7.32 4.49
C TYR A 100 -12.99 7.78 5.92
N LEU A 101 -12.21 8.73 6.45
CA LEU A 101 -12.38 9.25 7.81
C LEU A 101 -13.71 10.00 7.99
N GLU A 102 -14.17 10.73 6.98
CA GLU A 102 -15.50 11.35 7.00
C GLU A 102 -16.63 10.30 7.06
N ARG A 103 -16.52 9.24 6.25
CA ARG A 103 -17.47 8.12 6.26
C ARG A 103 -17.44 7.38 7.60
N PHE A 104 -16.24 7.14 8.13
CA PHE A 104 -16.04 6.50 9.42
C PHE A 104 -16.75 7.27 10.55
N ARG A 105 -16.57 8.59 10.62
CA ARG A 105 -17.26 9.45 11.61
C ARG A 105 -18.78 9.42 11.48
N LYS A 106 -19.31 9.39 10.25
CA LYS A 106 -20.76 9.27 10.01
C LYS A 106 -21.30 7.92 10.47
N LYS A 107 -20.55 6.83 10.24
CA LYS A 107 -20.94 5.46 10.61
C LYS A 107 -20.79 5.20 12.11
N TYR A 108 -19.80 5.81 12.75
CA TYR A 108 -19.49 5.64 14.17
C TYR A 108 -19.46 7.00 14.90
N PRO A 109 -20.64 7.58 15.25
CA PRO A 109 -20.74 8.92 15.83
C PRO A 109 -20.05 9.12 17.19
N GLN A 110 -19.61 8.03 17.84
CA GLN A 110 -18.79 8.07 19.04
C GLN A 110 -17.36 8.57 18.78
N PHE A 111 -16.86 8.49 17.55
CA PHE A 111 -15.58 9.04 17.13
C PHE A 111 -15.80 10.41 16.48
N LYS A 112 -15.45 11.47 17.21
CA LYS A 112 -15.82 12.85 16.82
C LYS A 112 -14.64 13.69 16.37
N ALA A 113 -13.42 13.27 16.69
CA ALA A 113 -12.22 14.01 16.40
C ALA A 113 -12.01 14.21 14.91
N GLU A 114 -11.58 15.41 14.55
CA GLU A 114 -11.17 15.72 13.19
C GLU A 114 -9.68 15.50 13.06
N VAL A 115 -9.29 14.66 12.11
CA VAL A 115 -7.89 14.45 11.80
C VAL A 115 -7.48 15.44 10.73
N SER A 116 -6.38 16.16 10.97
CA SER A 116 -5.92 17.17 10.01
C SER A 116 -5.57 16.55 8.65
N PRO A 117 -5.92 17.22 7.52
CA PRO A 117 -5.52 16.76 6.18
C PRO A 117 -4.01 16.58 6.01
N LEU A 118 -3.21 17.38 6.72
CA LEU A 118 -1.75 17.23 6.74
C LEU A 118 -1.35 15.89 7.35
N PHE A 119 -1.94 15.51 8.48
CA PHE A 119 -1.63 14.23 9.12
C PHE A 119 -2.01 13.05 8.22
N VAL A 120 -3.17 13.09 7.55
CA VAL A 120 -3.55 12.05 6.58
C VAL A 120 -2.48 11.90 5.48
N LYS A 121 -1.99 13.01 4.92
CA LYS A 121 -0.90 12.99 3.95
C LYS A 121 0.38 12.40 4.52
N LEU A 122 0.75 12.78 5.75
CA LEU A 122 1.94 12.24 6.43
C LEU A 122 1.81 10.73 6.64
N SER A 123 0.64 10.24 7.04
CA SER A 123 0.39 8.81 7.20
C SER A 123 0.49 8.03 5.88
N SER A 124 -0.11 8.53 4.80
CA SER A 124 0.03 7.93 3.46
C SER A 124 1.48 7.91 2.98
N THR A 125 2.22 8.99 3.26
CA THR A 125 3.65 9.09 2.92
C THR A 125 4.47 8.09 3.72
N TRP A 126 4.23 7.99 5.03
CA TRP A 126 4.98 7.13 5.93
C TRP A 126 4.79 5.65 5.58
N TRP A 127 3.55 5.24 5.28
CA TRP A 127 3.28 3.91 4.77
C TRP A 127 4.11 3.57 3.53
N MET A 128 4.14 4.47 2.53
CA MET A 128 4.91 4.27 1.31
C MET A 128 6.43 4.19 1.59
N ILE A 129 6.94 4.97 2.55
CA ILE A 129 8.35 4.91 2.96
C ILE A 129 8.66 3.53 3.57
N ILE A 130 7.87 3.07 4.55
CA ILE A 130 8.07 1.77 5.19
C ILE A 130 8.01 0.64 4.16
N PHE A 131 7.01 0.69 3.27
CA PHE A 131 6.88 -0.32 2.23
C PHE A 131 8.08 -0.33 1.29
N THR A 132 8.57 0.85 0.89
CA THR A 132 9.77 0.97 0.04
C THR A 132 11.02 0.42 0.75
N GLU A 133 11.19 0.70 2.04
CA GLU A 133 12.33 0.22 2.83
C GLU A 133 12.38 -1.32 2.91
N ILE A 134 11.23 -1.95 3.14
CA ILE A 134 11.09 -3.42 3.17
C ILE A 134 11.48 -4.06 1.83
N ILE A 135 11.15 -3.41 0.72
CA ILE A 135 11.48 -3.89 -0.63
C ILE A 135 12.93 -3.63 -0.99
N ALA A 136 13.51 -2.52 -0.52
CA ALA A 136 14.90 -2.16 -0.78
C ALA A 136 15.90 -3.10 -0.09
N ASN A 137 15.54 -3.62 1.09
CA ASN A 137 16.44 -4.48 1.86
C ASN A 137 16.29 -5.96 1.49
N GLU A 138 17.23 -6.48 0.68
CA GLU A 138 17.25 -7.89 0.22
C GLU A 138 17.68 -8.90 1.29
N GLU A 139 18.26 -8.44 2.40
CA GLU A 139 18.76 -9.31 3.47
C GLU A 139 17.67 -9.70 4.47
N LEU A 140 16.54 -8.98 4.48
CA LEU A 140 15.42 -9.27 5.38
C LEU A 140 14.81 -10.63 5.07
N THR A 141 14.73 -11.46 6.09
CA THR A 141 13.98 -12.71 6.06
C THR A 141 12.47 -12.45 6.08
N GLU A 142 11.67 -13.42 5.62
CA GLU A 142 10.20 -13.32 5.69
C GLU A 142 9.71 -13.05 7.13
N GLN A 143 10.37 -13.64 8.15
CA GLN A 143 10.02 -13.44 9.55
C GLN A 143 10.29 -12.01 10.04
N GLU A 144 11.40 -11.40 9.59
CA GLU A 144 11.71 -10.01 9.94
C GLU A 144 10.74 -9.05 9.27
N ILE A 145 10.36 -9.31 8.01
CA ILE A 145 9.35 -8.52 7.30
C ILE A 145 8.00 -8.64 8.01
N GLU A 146 7.55 -9.85 8.32
CA GLU A 146 6.27 -10.09 9.00
C GLU A 146 6.24 -9.39 10.36
N ARG A 147 7.33 -9.47 11.13
CA ARG A 147 7.46 -8.79 12.42
C ARG A 147 7.39 -7.28 12.28
N ALA A 148 8.15 -6.70 11.36
CA ALA A 148 8.16 -5.24 11.14
C ALA A 148 6.78 -4.74 10.70
N LEU A 149 6.09 -5.47 9.81
CA LEU A 149 4.72 -5.16 9.39
C LEU A 149 3.74 -5.27 10.57
N SER A 150 3.85 -6.32 11.37
CA SER A 150 2.99 -6.52 12.56
C SER A 150 3.15 -5.39 13.57
N GLU A 151 4.39 -4.98 13.86
CA GLU A 151 4.70 -3.87 14.76
C GLU A 151 4.17 -2.54 14.20
N TYR A 152 4.38 -2.25 12.91
CA TYR A 152 3.87 -1.05 12.25
C TYR A 152 2.34 -0.99 12.26
N ILE A 153 1.66 -2.09 11.90
CA ILE A 153 0.20 -2.16 11.85
C ILE A 153 -0.39 -2.03 13.27
N ALA A 154 0.22 -2.66 14.27
CA ALA A 154 -0.20 -2.51 15.66
C ALA A 154 -0.04 -1.07 16.15
N PHE A 155 1.11 -0.43 15.87
CA PHE A 155 1.35 0.97 16.20
C PHE A 155 0.33 1.89 15.52
N GLY A 156 0.11 1.70 14.21
CA GLY A 156 -0.82 2.50 13.42
C GLY A 156 -2.26 2.39 13.90
N THR A 157 -2.77 1.17 14.07
CA THR A 157 -4.15 0.93 14.51
C THR A 157 -4.43 1.49 15.91
N ALA A 158 -3.49 1.32 16.85
CA ALA A 158 -3.62 1.92 18.18
C ALA A 158 -3.62 3.46 18.11
N GLY A 159 -2.67 4.06 17.36
CA GLY A 159 -2.57 5.50 17.21
C GLY A 159 -3.80 6.13 16.53
N TRP A 160 -4.33 5.50 15.48
CA TRP A 160 -5.56 5.95 14.82
C TRP A 160 -6.77 5.83 15.73
N THR A 161 -6.89 4.74 16.50
CA THR A 161 -7.97 4.57 17.47
C THR A 161 -7.97 5.70 18.50
N GLU A 162 -6.80 6.07 19.02
CA GLU A 162 -6.67 7.18 19.96
C GLU A 162 -7.04 8.51 19.31
N LEU A 163 -6.46 8.81 18.14
CA LEU A 163 -6.74 10.06 17.41
C LEU A 163 -8.20 10.25 17.06
N MET A 164 -8.93 9.17 16.75
CA MET A 164 -10.34 9.25 16.37
C MET A 164 -11.28 9.41 17.58
N ARG A 165 -10.89 8.95 18.77
CA ARG A 165 -11.71 9.04 20.00
C ARG A 165 -11.85 10.48 20.49
N GLY A 166 -10.79 11.28 20.31
CA GLY A 166 -10.75 12.69 20.73
C GLY A 166 -10.29 12.86 22.17
#